data_AF-A0A354HIZ9-F1
#
_entry.id   AF-A0A354HIZ9-F1
#
_cell.length_a   1.000
_cell.length_b   1.000
_cell.length_c   1.000
_cell.angle_alpha   90.00
_cell.angle_beta   90.00
_cell.angle_gamma   90.00
#
_symmetry.space_group_name_H-M   'P 1'
#
loop_
_entity.id
_entity.type
_entity.pdbx_description
1 polymer ?
#
loop_
_entity_poly.entity_id
_entity_poly.type
_entity_poly.pdbx_seq_one_letter_code
_entity_poly.pdbx_strand_id
1 'polypeptide(L)'
;MKIMKRLLPLYIIMVYCITAFTGCSGANYEGKDLVDRAKKIHTDQDAAHITVSDRTTYEVLQEITYRFEGDVMQYMYIGRDIETGREYYEFNSGNELDTWQTGDYGWNAVARGSEGYYNYSRAKRHYFADGDLLLNDYSSAVKSAEIRNEVGGLKRVCLQYDDSRIAQYEQMSGVTGYREQYEFDPVFHDGQCINMLVTYQKDGREYSYEIDIEYCDPEEPIKRVGLPAVSGEITENAQ
;
A
#
# COMPACT_ATOMS: atom_id res chain seq x y z
N MET A 1 -16.56 28.87 23.60
CA MET A 1 -15.70 28.06 24.49
C MET A 1 -14.66 27.37 23.61
N LYS A 2 -13.36 27.53 23.86
CA LYS A 2 -12.31 26.89 23.05
C LYS A 2 -12.14 25.45 23.52
N ILE A 3 -12.45 24.47 22.67
CA ILE A 3 -11.84 23.13 22.75
C ILE A 3 -11.22 22.89 21.38
N MET A 4 -9.93 23.18 21.30
CA MET A 4 -9.08 23.02 20.13
C MET A 4 -7.86 22.22 20.60
N LYS A 5 -7.33 21.35 19.74
CA LYS A 5 -6.11 20.55 19.94
C LYS A 5 -6.25 19.37 20.91
N ARG A 6 -6.55 18.19 20.37
CA ARG A 6 -5.89 16.87 20.68
C ARG A 6 -6.54 15.74 19.86
N LEU A 7 -6.47 15.87 18.54
CA LEU A 7 -6.34 14.69 17.69
C LEU A 7 -4.87 14.70 17.27
N LEU A 8 -4.10 13.71 17.75
CA LEU A 8 -2.83 13.38 17.10
C LEU A 8 -3.20 13.00 15.66
N PRO A 9 -2.54 13.54 14.62
CA PRO A 9 -2.70 12.98 13.30
C PRO A 9 -2.18 11.54 13.37
N LEU A 10 -3.09 10.58 13.15
CA LEU A 10 -2.68 9.27 12.67
C LEU A 10 -1.83 9.57 11.43
N TYR A 11 -0.54 9.23 11.45
CA TYR A 11 0.36 9.49 10.32
C TYR A 11 0.05 8.46 9.24
N ILE A 12 -1.10 8.64 8.59
CA ILE A 12 -1.43 7.96 7.34
C ILE A 12 -0.34 8.39 6.37
N ILE A 13 0.54 7.45 6.00
CA ILE A 13 1.53 7.63 4.94
C ILE A 13 0.78 7.57 3.60
N MET A 14 -0.10 8.54 3.38
CA MET A 14 -0.74 8.80 2.09
C MET A 14 0.17 9.79 1.36
N VAL A 15 1.25 9.27 0.77
CA VAL A 15 2.19 10.05 -0.04
C VAL A 15 1.52 10.41 -1.36
N TYR A 16 0.66 11.43 -1.32
CA TYR A 16 0.16 12.11 -2.50
C TYR A 16 1.21 13.10 -3.02
N CYS A 17 2.33 12.57 -3.50
CA CYS A 17 3.26 13.33 -4.32
C CYS A 17 2.76 13.36 -5.76
N ILE A 18 1.88 14.30 -6.09
CA ILE A 18 1.71 14.74 -7.49
C ILE A 18 2.98 15.54 -7.86
N THR A 19 4.08 14.83 -8.08
CA THR A 19 5.27 15.42 -8.71
C THR A 19 5.03 15.49 -10.21
N ALA A 20 4.80 16.71 -10.69
CA ALA A 20 4.61 16.97 -12.10
C ALA A 20 5.82 16.50 -12.92
N PHE A 21 5.53 15.78 -14.02
CA PHE A 21 6.41 15.45 -15.15
C PHE A 21 7.82 16.07 -15.12
N THR A 22 8.78 15.39 -14.49
CA THR A 22 10.16 15.42 -14.95
C THR A 22 10.32 14.30 -15.96
N GLY A 23 10.36 14.66 -17.24
CA GLY A 23 10.72 13.74 -18.33
C GLY A 23 12.19 13.35 -18.26
N CYS A 24 12.57 12.63 -17.21
CA CYS A 24 13.89 12.02 -17.07
C CYS A 24 13.85 10.66 -17.78
N SER A 25 14.79 10.44 -18.71
CA SER A 25 15.14 9.09 -19.11
C SER A 25 15.61 8.34 -17.87
N GLY A 26 14.76 7.47 -17.32
CA GLY A 26 15.07 6.69 -16.13
C GLY A 26 16.39 5.94 -16.30
N ALA A 27 17.15 5.76 -15.22
CA ALA A 27 18.43 5.06 -15.33
C ALA A 27 18.18 3.65 -15.86
N ASN A 28 18.98 3.23 -16.84
CA ASN A 28 18.91 1.85 -17.32
C ASN A 28 19.65 0.95 -16.31
N TYR A 29 18.96 -0.04 -15.77
CA TYR A 29 19.47 -0.98 -14.77
C TYR A 29 19.01 -2.40 -15.09
N GLU A 30 19.75 -3.40 -14.60
CA GLU A 30 19.44 -4.80 -14.86
C GLU A 30 18.06 -5.16 -14.28
N GLY A 31 17.17 -5.73 -15.10
CA GLY A 31 15.81 -6.11 -14.70
C GLY A 31 14.77 -5.00 -14.86
N LYS A 32 15.11 -3.79 -15.31
CA LYS A 32 14.16 -2.70 -15.53
C LYS A 32 12.96 -3.12 -16.39
N ASP A 33 13.16 -3.86 -17.47
CA ASP A 33 12.07 -4.29 -18.35
C ASP A 33 11.07 -5.24 -17.66
N LEU A 34 11.52 -6.07 -16.70
CA LEU A 34 10.64 -6.95 -15.91
C LEU A 34 9.77 -6.12 -14.98
N VAL A 35 10.41 -5.15 -14.32
CA VAL A 35 9.79 -4.20 -13.39
C VAL A 35 8.77 -3.32 -14.11
N ASP A 36 9.15 -2.69 -15.23
CA ASP A 36 8.26 -1.87 -16.07
C ASP A 36 7.06 -2.69 -16.58
N ARG A 37 7.29 -3.95 -16.99
CA ARG A 37 6.21 -4.87 -17.40
C ARG A 37 5.26 -5.13 -16.23
N ALA A 38 5.78 -5.43 -15.04
CA ALA A 38 4.96 -5.68 -13.85
C ALA A 38 4.17 -4.43 -13.42
N LYS A 39 4.77 -3.22 -13.45
CA LYS A 39 4.03 -1.96 -13.26
C LYS A 39 2.83 -1.88 -14.20
N LYS A 40 3.03 -2.21 -15.48
CA LYS A 40 1.99 -2.18 -16.52
C LYS A 40 1.01 -3.37 -16.48
N ILE A 41 1.30 -4.43 -15.72
CA ILE A 41 0.36 -5.53 -15.45
C ILE A 41 -0.46 -5.23 -14.18
N HIS A 42 0.12 -4.55 -13.19
CA HIS A 42 -0.55 -4.14 -11.95
C HIS A 42 -1.44 -2.91 -12.13
N THR A 43 -0.96 -1.86 -12.82
CA THR A 43 -1.85 -1.01 -13.62
C THR A 43 -2.47 -1.86 -14.73
N ASP A 44 -3.67 -1.52 -15.19
CA ASP A 44 -4.58 -2.36 -15.97
C ASP A 44 -5.27 -3.53 -15.21
N GLN A 45 -4.77 -4.05 -14.07
CA GLN A 45 -5.53 -5.05 -13.28
C GLN A 45 -6.94 -4.57 -12.90
N ASP A 46 -7.84 -5.56 -12.78
CA ASP A 46 -9.23 -5.39 -12.37
C ASP A 46 -9.47 -5.65 -10.88
N ALA A 47 -8.72 -6.55 -10.23
CA ALA A 47 -8.85 -6.82 -8.80
C ALA A 47 -7.56 -7.39 -8.19
N ALA A 48 -7.29 -7.06 -6.93
CA ALA A 48 -6.24 -7.69 -6.12
C ALA A 48 -6.51 -7.51 -4.62
N HIS A 49 -5.90 -8.39 -3.83
CA HIS A 49 -5.68 -8.24 -2.40
C HIS A 49 -4.19 -7.99 -2.17
N ILE A 50 -3.87 -6.97 -1.38
CA ILE A 50 -2.50 -6.55 -1.09
C ILE A 50 -2.35 -6.47 0.43
N THR A 51 -1.32 -7.13 0.94
CA THR A 51 -0.98 -7.16 2.37
C THR A 51 0.41 -6.57 2.57
N VAL A 52 0.52 -5.60 3.48
CA VAL A 52 1.78 -4.99 3.90
C VAL A 52 2.07 -5.41 5.34
N SER A 53 3.22 -6.03 5.57
CA SER A 53 3.63 -6.57 6.87
C SER A 53 4.98 -6.01 7.32
N ASP A 54 5.16 -5.79 8.63
CA ASP A 54 6.50 -5.60 9.19
C ASP A 54 7.24 -6.94 9.20
N ARG A 55 8.40 -7.01 8.56
CA ARG A 55 9.15 -8.27 8.40
C ARG A 55 9.96 -8.68 9.64
N THR A 56 10.04 -7.81 10.63
CA THR A 56 10.70 -8.08 11.91
C THR A 56 9.73 -8.72 12.90
N THR A 57 8.49 -8.21 12.96
CA THR A 57 7.44 -8.74 13.86
C THR A 57 6.49 -9.73 13.18
N TYR A 58 6.45 -9.75 11.84
CA TYR A 58 5.45 -10.44 11.01
C TYR A 58 4.02 -9.96 11.25
N GLU A 59 3.84 -8.75 11.79
CA GLU A 59 2.53 -8.15 11.98
C GLU A 59 2.08 -7.45 10.70
N VAL A 60 0.85 -7.77 10.28
CA VAL A 60 0.16 -7.07 9.20
C VAL A 60 -0.12 -5.63 9.64
N LEU A 61 0.38 -4.70 8.84
CA LEU A 61 0.26 -3.25 8.99
C LEU A 61 -0.91 -2.70 8.21
N GLN A 62 -1.08 -3.16 6.97
CA GLN A 62 -2.10 -2.65 6.05
C GLN A 62 -2.59 -3.78 5.15
N GLU A 63 -3.88 -3.81 4.89
CA GLU A 63 -4.51 -4.69 3.93
C GLU A 63 -5.41 -3.85 3.03
N ILE A 64 -5.44 -4.15 1.73
CA ILE A 64 -6.48 -3.65 0.85
C ILE A 64 -6.92 -4.74 -0.12
N THR A 65 -8.22 -5.00 -0.17
CA THR A 65 -8.84 -5.75 -1.26
C THR A 65 -9.60 -4.77 -2.13
N TYR A 66 -9.36 -4.78 -3.43
CA TYR A 66 -10.04 -3.91 -4.37
C TYR A 66 -10.51 -4.65 -5.62
N ARG A 67 -11.52 -4.06 -6.29
CA ARG A 67 -11.91 -4.41 -7.66
C ARG A 67 -12.39 -3.19 -8.45
N PHE A 68 -12.46 -3.29 -9.77
CA PHE A 68 -13.09 -2.31 -10.65
C PHE A 68 -14.43 -2.82 -11.19
N GLU A 69 -15.54 -2.20 -10.79
CA GLU A 69 -16.85 -2.42 -11.41
C GLU A 69 -17.04 -1.39 -12.53
N GLY A 70 -16.80 -1.80 -13.77
CA GLY A 70 -16.71 -0.88 -14.91
C GLY A 70 -15.48 0.03 -14.77
N ASP A 71 -15.70 1.34 -14.63
CA ASP A 71 -14.64 2.33 -14.37
C ASP A 71 -14.59 2.77 -12.89
N VAL A 72 -15.40 2.19 -11.99
CA VAL A 72 -15.46 2.59 -10.58
C VAL A 72 -14.72 1.58 -9.72
N MET A 73 -13.74 2.05 -8.95
CA MET A 73 -13.05 1.23 -7.97
C MET A 73 -13.90 1.03 -6.71
N GLN A 74 -13.97 -0.20 -6.23
CA GLN A 74 -14.52 -0.58 -4.94
C GLN A 74 -13.39 -1.17 -4.11
N TYR A 75 -13.34 -0.88 -2.80
CA TYR A 75 -12.29 -1.41 -1.93
C TYR A 75 -12.70 -1.53 -0.46
N MET A 76 -11.96 -2.39 0.23
CA MET A 76 -11.95 -2.54 1.68
C MET A 76 -10.50 -2.39 2.12
N TYR A 77 -10.18 -1.34 2.88
CA TYR A 77 -8.86 -1.06 3.43
C TYR A 77 -8.87 -1.23 4.95
N ILE A 78 -7.83 -1.87 5.48
CA ILE A 78 -7.57 -2.01 6.91
C ILE A 78 -6.15 -1.50 7.15
N GLY A 79 -5.94 -0.69 8.18
CA GLY A 79 -4.63 -0.23 8.61
C GLY A 79 -4.49 -0.33 10.12
N ARG A 80 -3.32 -0.79 10.60
CA ARG A 80 -2.97 -0.97 12.01
C ARG A 80 -1.72 -0.16 12.35
N ASP A 81 -1.81 0.58 13.46
CA ASP A 81 -0.71 1.25 14.14
C ASP A 81 -0.17 0.30 15.22
N ILE A 82 1.02 -0.28 15.00
CA ILE A 82 1.64 -1.25 15.93
C ILE A 82 1.94 -0.62 17.30
N GLU A 83 2.41 0.65 17.34
CA GLU A 83 2.81 1.28 18.61
C GLU A 83 1.62 1.49 19.57
N THR A 84 0.41 1.70 19.03
CA THR A 84 -0.80 1.96 19.81
C THR A 84 -1.82 0.83 19.79
N GLY A 85 -1.63 -0.19 18.95
CA GLY A 85 -2.59 -1.26 18.68
C GLY A 85 -3.90 -0.77 18.06
N ARG A 86 -3.92 0.45 17.51
CA ARG A 86 -5.13 1.04 16.91
C ARG A 86 -5.28 0.62 15.47
N GLU A 87 -6.52 0.42 15.07
CA GLU A 87 -6.88 0.05 13.72
C GLU A 87 -7.84 1.07 13.13
N TYR A 88 -7.78 1.20 11.81
CA TYR A 88 -8.65 2.01 10.96
C TYR A 88 -9.11 1.17 9.78
N TYR A 89 -10.40 1.22 9.48
CA TYR A 89 -11.06 0.44 8.45
C TYR A 89 -11.79 1.43 7.55
N GLU A 90 -11.67 1.27 6.24
CA GLU A 90 -12.36 2.09 5.24
C GLU A 90 -12.98 1.20 4.17
N PHE A 91 -14.29 1.32 3.98
CA PHE A 91 -15.04 0.58 2.98
C PHE A 91 -15.63 1.54 1.95
N ASN A 92 -15.36 1.27 0.68
CA ASN A 92 -15.84 2.05 -0.46
C ASN A 92 -16.52 1.12 -1.48
N SER A 93 -17.83 1.29 -1.67
CA SER A 93 -18.62 0.51 -2.64
C SER A 93 -18.71 1.17 -4.03
N GLY A 94 -17.95 2.24 -4.25
CA GLY A 94 -18.09 3.10 -5.42
C GLY A 94 -19.29 4.06 -5.37
N ASN A 95 -20.21 3.85 -4.42
CA ASN A 95 -21.39 4.69 -4.15
C ASN A 95 -21.55 5.09 -2.66
N GLU A 96 -20.85 4.41 -1.76
CA GLU A 96 -20.84 4.66 -0.32
C GLU A 96 -19.41 4.67 0.19
N LEU A 97 -19.08 5.58 1.10
CA LEU A 97 -17.84 5.56 1.87
C LEU A 97 -18.17 5.46 3.37
N ASP A 98 -17.61 4.45 4.03
CA ASP A 98 -17.71 4.22 5.47
C ASP A 98 -16.33 4.08 6.11
N THR A 99 -16.23 4.49 7.38
CA THR A 99 -15.02 4.31 8.17
C THR A 99 -15.33 3.78 9.57
N TRP A 100 -14.38 3.05 10.14
CA TRP A 100 -14.37 2.69 11.56
C TRP A 100 -12.94 2.82 12.09
N GLN A 101 -12.80 3.26 13.33
CA GLN A 101 -11.52 3.29 14.03
C GLN A 101 -11.68 2.73 15.45
N THR A 102 -10.59 2.26 16.04
CA THR A 102 -10.59 1.73 17.42
C THR A 102 -11.23 2.70 18.42
N GLY A 103 -12.33 2.27 19.02
CA GLY A 103 -13.13 3.06 19.97
C GLY A 103 -14.53 3.41 19.43
N ASP A 104 -14.78 3.26 18.14
CA ASP A 104 -16.10 3.46 17.54
C ASP A 104 -17.02 2.25 17.81
N TYR A 105 -18.30 2.52 18.06
CA TYR A 105 -19.32 1.49 18.32
C TYR A 105 -19.77 0.71 17.06
N GLY A 106 -19.44 1.20 15.88
CA GLY A 106 -19.86 0.64 14.60
C GLY A 106 -19.40 1.53 13.43
N TRP A 107 -19.64 1.07 12.20
CA TRP A 107 -19.29 1.81 10.99
C TRP A 107 -19.93 3.21 10.97
N ASN A 108 -19.13 4.23 10.72
CA ASN A 108 -19.58 5.60 10.51
C ASN A 108 -19.79 5.85 9.02
N ALA A 109 -20.96 6.36 8.65
CA ALA A 109 -21.22 6.82 7.29
C ALA A 109 -20.51 8.15 7.03
N VAL A 110 -19.58 8.18 6.08
CA VAL A 110 -18.82 9.38 5.70
C VAL A 110 -19.48 10.09 4.51
N ALA A 111 -19.90 9.34 3.49
CA ALA A 111 -20.59 9.89 2.31
C ALA A 111 -21.46 8.83 1.60
N ARG A 112 -22.48 9.30 0.87
CA ARG A 112 -23.41 8.48 0.09
C ARG A 112 -23.80 9.09 -1.27
N GLY A 113 -23.94 8.23 -2.28
CA GLY A 113 -24.50 8.58 -3.59
C GLY A 113 -23.68 9.65 -4.32
N SER A 114 -24.23 10.87 -4.41
CA SER A 114 -23.59 12.03 -5.05
C SER A 114 -22.86 12.95 -4.08
N GLU A 115 -22.77 12.60 -2.79
CA GLU A 115 -21.96 13.34 -1.82
C GLU A 115 -20.47 13.17 -2.13
N GLY A 116 -19.66 14.18 -1.79
CA GLY A 116 -18.26 14.24 -2.24
C GLY A 116 -17.30 13.31 -1.48
N TYR A 117 -17.24 12.03 -1.86
CA TYR A 117 -16.11 11.15 -1.56
C TYR A 117 -15.09 11.14 -2.71
N TYR A 118 -13.87 10.69 -2.41
CA TYR A 118 -12.86 10.43 -3.43
C TYR A 118 -13.24 9.13 -4.16
N ASN A 119 -13.77 9.28 -5.36
CA ASN A 119 -14.00 8.15 -6.25
C ASN A 119 -12.72 7.89 -7.07
N TYR A 120 -12.26 6.64 -7.10
CA TYR A 120 -11.11 6.21 -7.88
C TYR A 120 -11.59 5.49 -9.14
N SER A 121 -10.94 5.76 -10.26
CA SER A 121 -11.27 5.16 -11.55
C SER A 121 -10.05 4.55 -12.21
N ARG A 122 -10.22 3.86 -13.35
CA ARG A 122 -9.08 3.26 -14.06
C ARG A 122 -8.06 4.31 -14.53
N ALA A 123 -8.53 5.53 -14.76
CA ALA A 123 -7.71 6.70 -15.11
C ALA A 123 -7.17 7.49 -13.90
N LYS A 124 -7.66 7.20 -12.69
CA LYS A 124 -7.24 7.84 -11.44
C LYS A 124 -7.35 6.82 -10.30
N ARG A 125 -6.41 5.88 -10.29
CA ARG A 125 -6.41 4.73 -9.39
C ARG A 125 -6.06 5.12 -7.95
N HIS A 126 -6.44 4.30 -6.98
CA HIS A 126 -5.85 4.35 -5.65
C HIS A 126 -4.38 3.89 -5.74
N TYR A 127 -3.49 4.42 -4.89
CA TYR A 127 -2.06 4.08 -4.88
C TYR A 127 -1.79 2.55 -4.99
N PHE A 128 -2.39 1.76 -4.10
CA PHE A 128 -2.30 0.29 -4.15
C PHE A 128 -2.80 -0.39 -5.44
N ALA A 129 -3.73 0.21 -6.17
CA ALA A 129 -4.23 -0.32 -7.44
C ALA A 129 -3.42 0.19 -8.65
N ASP A 130 -2.45 1.07 -8.43
CA ASP A 130 -1.56 1.59 -9.47
C ASP A 130 -0.20 0.88 -9.41
N GLY A 131 0.43 0.67 -10.57
CA GLY A 131 1.78 0.14 -10.69
C GLY A 131 2.83 1.01 -10.01
N ASP A 132 2.53 2.27 -9.68
CA ASP A 132 3.36 3.10 -8.80
C ASP A 132 3.50 2.53 -7.37
N LEU A 133 2.64 1.58 -6.94
CA LEU A 133 2.91 0.74 -5.77
C LEU A 133 4.20 -0.07 -5.92
N LEU A 134 4.42 -0.66 -7.11
CA LEU A 134 5.56 -1.51 -7.39
C LEU A 134 6.86 -0.70 -7.53
N LEU A 135 6.78 0.56 -7.96
CA LEU A 135 7.91 1.47 -7.81
C LEU A 135 7.41 2.90 -7.66
N ASN A 136 7.78 3.49 -6.54
CA ASN A 136 8.05 4.92 -6.49
C ASN A 136 9.00 5.30 -7.63
N ASP A 137 8.87 6.48 -8.25
CA ASP A 137 9.69 6.87 -9.41
C ASP A 137 11.14 7.30 -9.04
N TYR A 138 11.81 6.48 -8.22
CA TYR A 138 13.21 6.65 -7.84
C TYR A 138 14.16 6.02 -8.85
N SER A 139 13.67 5.60 -10.02
CA SER A 139 14.41 4.88 -11.07
C SER A 139 15.76 5.55 -11.41
N SER A 140 15.81 6.87 -11.39
CA SER A 140 17.04 7.63 -11.63
C SER A 140 18.11 7.42 -10.54
N ALA A 141 17.71 7.19 -9.27
CA ALA A 141 18.57 7.07 -8.09
C ALA A 141 19.10 5.64 -7.84
N VAL A 142 18.74 4.65 -8.67
CA VAL A 142 19.31 3.29 -8.59
C VAL A 142 20.83 3.35 -8.74
N LYS A 143 21.54 2.72 -7.81
CA LYS A 143 23.00 2.64 -7.72
C LYS A 143 23.54 1.33 -8.26
N SER A 144 22.83 0.24 -8.00
CA SER A 144 23.12 -1.09 -8.51
C SER A 144 21.84 -1.93 -8.54
N ALA A 145 21.77 -2.82 -9.52
CA ALA A 145 20.71 -3.82 -9.66
C ALA A 145 21.33 -5.20 -9.89
N GLU A 146 20.61 -6.26 -9.54
CA GLU A 146 21.00 -7.65 -9.74
C GLU A 146 19.73 -8.49 -10.03
N ILE A 147 19.76 -9.35 -11.05
CA ILE A 147 18.74 -10.40 -11.23
C ILE A 147 19.23 -11.71 -10.60
N ARG A 148 18.40 -12.28 -9.72
CA ARG A 148 18.55 -13.65 -9.19
C ARG A 148 17.49 -14.56 -9.79
N ASN A 149 17.87 -15.79 -10.08
CA ASN A 149 16.94 -16.85 -10.44
C ASN A 149 16.78 -17.73 -9.20
N GLU A 150 15.57 -17.77 -8.67
CA GLU A 150 15.24 -18.45 -7.42
C GLU A 150 14.69 -19.86 -7.71
N VAL A 151 14.56 -20.69 -6.67
CA VAL A 151 14.01 -22.05 -6.80
C VAL A 151 12.55 -21.99 -7.27
N GLY A 152 12.16 -22.91 -8.15
CA GLY A 152 10.81 -22.93 -8.75
C GLY A 152 10.68 -22.11 -10.04
N GLY A 153 11.74 -21.41 -10.48
CA GLY A 153 11.72 -20.60 -11.69
C GLY A 153 11.27 -19.15 -11.48
N LEU A 154 11.00 -18.78 -10.23
CA LEU A 154 10.79 -17.40 -9.79
C LEU A 154 12.03 -16.56 -10.11
N LYS A 155 11.82 -15.27 -10.41
CA LYS A 155 12.90 -14.31 -10.64
C LYS A 155 12.82 -13.21 -9.61
N ARG A 156 13.97 -12.83 -9.06
CA ARG A 156 14.07 -11.71 -8.13
C ARG A 156 14.93 -10.59 -8.72
N VAL A 157 14.40 -9.37 -8.79
CA VAL A 157 15.19 -8.16 -9.10
C VAL A 157 15.50 -7.47 -7.79
N CYS A 158 16.79 -7.31 -7.47
CA CYS A 158 17.26 -6.64 -6.26
C CYS A 158 17.82 -5.27 -6.63
N LEU A 159 17.25 -4.18 -6.10
CA LEU A 159 17.70 -2.80 -6.31
C LEU A 159 18.33 -2.25 -5.03
N GLN A 160 19.47 -1.56 -5.18
CA GLN A 160 20.03 -0.70 -4.16
C GLN A 160 20.14 0.73 -4.70
N TYR A 161 19.74 1.70 -3.89
CA TYR A 161 19.71 3.11 -4.27
C TYR A 161 20.91 3.88 -3.73
N ASP A 162 21.17 5.06 -4.31
CA ASP A 162 22.17 6.00 -3.78
C ASP A 162 21.51 6.99 -2.82
N ASP A 163 21.95 6.98 -1.56
CA ASP A 163 21.43 7.82 -0.47
C ASP A 163 21.39 9.31 -0.85
N SER A 164 22.41 9.81 -1.56
CA SER A 164 22.51 11.23 -1.94
C SER A 164 21.55 11.63 -3.06
N ARG A 165 21.03 10.65 -3.81
CA ARG A 165 20.09 10.83 -4.92
C ARG A 165 18.67 10.55 -4.48
N ILE A 166 18.45 9.58 -3.59
CA ILE A 166 17.12 9.30 -3.05
C ILE A 166 16.68 10.37 -2.04
N ALA A 167 17.60 10.96 -1.26
CA ALA A 167 17.28 12.09 -0.38
C ALA A 167 16.85 13.39 -1.10
N GLN A 168 16.85 13.41 -2.45
CA GLN A 168 16.34 14.52 -3.25
C GLN A 168 14.82 14.47 -3.44
N TYR A 169 14.18 13.32 -3.20
CA TYR A 169 12.72 13.19 -3.15
C TYR A 169 12.24 13.55 -1.74
N GLU A 170 11.26 14.45 -1.64
CA GLU A 170 10.82 15.05 -0.37
C GLU A 170 10.40 14.00 0.67
N GLN A 171 9.63 13.00 0.23
CA GLN A 171 9.17 11.86 1.04
C GLN A 171 10.31 10.95 1.55
N MET A 172 11.45 10.95 0.86
CA MET A 172 12.65 10.17 1.20
C MET A 172 13.70 10.97 1.98
N SER A 173 13.37 12.19 2.40
CA SER A 173 14.25 13.01 3.24
C SER A 173 14.59 12.29 4.55
N GLY A 174 15.89 12.20 4.86
CA GLY A 174 16.43 11.50 6.02
C GLY A 174 16.48 9.97 5.90
N VAL A 175 16.11 9.40 4.74
CA VAL A 175 16.21 7.95 4.49
C VAL A 175 17.60 7.60 3.95
N THR A 176 18.18 6.52 4.46
CA THR A 176 19.45 5.94 3.97
C THR A 176 19.34 4.42 3.81
N GLY A 177 20.25 3.82 3.05
CA GLY A 177 20.32 2.37 2.86
C GLY A 177 19.13 1.77 2.12
N TYR A 178 18.35 2.59 1.39
CA TYR A 178 17.11 2.16 0.74
C TYR A 178 17.37 1.08 -0.32
N ARG A 179 16.62 0.00 -0.23
CA ARG A 179 16.65 -1.15 -1.13
C ARG A 179 15.24 -1.66 -1.36
N GLU A 180 15.02 -2.17 -2.57
CA GLU A 180 13.79 -2.85 -2.95
C GLU A 180 14.16 -4.22 -3.56
N GLN A 181 13.34 -5.24 -3.35
CA GLN A 181 13.43 -6.51 -4.06
C GLN A 181 12.05 -6.87 -4.58
N TYR A 182 12.00 -7.38 -5.81
CA TYR A 182 10.79 -7.76 -6.51
C TYR A 182 10.82 -9.22 -6.84
N GLU A 183 9.83 -9.98 -6.40
CA GLU A 183 9.65 -11.37 -6.83
C GLU A 183 8.60 -11.44 -7.93
N PHE A 184 8.99 -12.04 -9.06
CA PHE A 184 8.14 -12.28 -10.21
C PHE A 184 7.95 -13.77 -10.41
N ASP A 185 6.72 -14.16 -10.72
CA ASP A 185 6.37 -15.52 -11.11
C ASP A 185 6.12 -15.61 -12.63
N PRO A 186 7.14 -15.99 -13.42
CA PRO A 186 7.01 -16.15 -14.87
C PRO A 186 6.32 -17.47 -15.28
N VAL A 187 5.95 -18.33 -14.33
CA VAL A 187 5.45 -19.68 -14.60
C VAL A 187 3.93 -19.74 -14.47
N PHE A 188 3.38 -19.27 -13.36
CA PHE A 188 1.94 -19.34 -13.08
C PHE A 188 1.22 -18.01 -13.31
N HIS A 189 1.94 -16.88 -13.28
CA HIS A 189 1.37 -15.53 -13.23
C HIS A 189 1.87 -14.59 -14.35
N ASP A 190 2.40 -15.13 -15.46
CA ASP A 190 2.94 -14.38 -16.61
C ASP A 190 3.84 -13.17 -16.22
N GLY A 191 4.69 -13.35 -15.22
CA GLY A 191 5.63 -12.31 -14.78
C GLY A 191 4.99 -11.12 -14.08
N GLN A 192 3.80 -11.30 -13.51
CA GLN A 192 3.31 -10.44 -12.42
C GLN A 192 4.32 -10.41 -11.27
N CYS A 193 4.32 -9.31 -10.51
CA CYS A 193 5.03 -9.23 -9.24
C CYS A 193 4.10 -9.73 -8.13
N ILE A 194 4.53 -10.75 -7.38
CA ILE A 194 3.70 -11.40 -6.35
C ILE A 194 4.12 -11.02 -4.93
N ASN A 195 5.37 -10.56 -4.77
CA ASN A 195 5.92 -10.13 -3.49
C ASN A 195 6.95 -9.01 -3.72
N MET A 196 6.98 -8.03 -2.81
CA MET A 196 8.04 -7.04 -2.71
C MET A 196 8.62 -7.00 -1.30
N LEU A 197 9.91 -6.67 -1.22
CA LEU A 197 10.60 -6.36 0.03
C LEU A 197 11.21 -4.97 -0.04
N VAL A 198 10.83 -4.08 0.88
CA VAL A 198 11.40 -2.74 1.02
C VAL A 198 12.17 -2.65 2.33
N THR A 199 13.45 -2.27 2.28
CA THR A 199 14.27 -2.07 3.50
C THR A 199 14.98 -0.72 3.48
N TYR A 200 14.97 0.00 4.60
CA TYR A 200 15.66 1.28 4.72
C TYR A 200 15.97 1.65 6.17
N GLN A 201 16.78 2.70 6.36
CA GLN A 201 17.08 3.28 7.67
C GLN A 201 16.58 4.72 7.75
N LYS A 202 16.02 5.09 8.89
CA LYS A 202 15.56 6.46 9.21
C LYS A 202 15.64 6.69 10.72
N ASP A 203 16.08 7.87 11.14
CA ASP A 203 16.20 8.26 12.55
C ASP A 203 16.96 7.25 13.45
N GLY A 204 17.95 6.55 12.87
CA GLY A 204 18.75 5.54 13.55
C GLY A 204 18.08 4.18 13.75
N ARG A 205 16.90 3.95 13.15
CA ARG A 205 16.18 2.67 13.13
C ARG A 205 16.21 2.08 11.72
N GLU A 206 16.19 0.75 11.64
CA GLU A 206 15.96 0.02 10.40
C GLU A 206 14.47 -0.33 10.29
N TYR A 207 13.95 -0.25 9.07
CA TYR A 207 12.57 -0.56 8.70
C TYR A 207 12.62 -1.58 7.55
N SER A 208 11.77 -2.59 7.62
CA SER A 208 11.77 -3.72 6.69
C SER A 208 10.35 -4.20 6.49
N TYR A 209 9.80 -3.98 5.30
CA TYR A 209 8.40 -4.26 4.97
C TYR A 209 8.30 -5.28 3.84
N GLU A 210 7.40 -6.23 4.00
CA GLU A 210 7.02 -7.21 3.00
C GLU A 210 5.64 -6.81 2.44
N ILE A 211 5.48 -6.84 1.12
CA ILE A 211 4.24 -6.49 0.41
C ILE A 211 3.87 -7.68 -0.47
N ASP A 212 2.86 -8.43 -0.07
CA ASP A 212 2.33 -9.55 -0.85
C ASP A 212 1.16 -9.08 -1.72
N ILE A 213 1.10 -9.61 -2.94
CA ILE A 213 0.10 -9.23 -3.95
C ILE A 213 -0.57 -10.50 -4.48
N GLU A 214 -1.83 -10.69 -4.09
CA GLU A 214 -2.70 -11.74 -4.58
C GLU A 214 -3.67 -11.16 -5.62
N TYR A 215 -3.62 -11.67 -6.85
CA TYR A 215 -4.52 -11.24 -7.92
C TYR A 215 -5.85 -12.00 -7.82
N CYS A 216 -6.96 -11.27 -7.65
CA CYS A 216 -8.27 -11.84 -7.31
C CYS A 216 -9.19 -11.96 -8.54
N ASP A 217 -10.26 -12.75 -8.40
CA ASP A 217 -11.37 -12.75 -9.37
C ASP A 217 -12.15 -11.41 -9.27
N PRO A 218 -12.23 -10.60 -10.35
CA PRO A 218 -12.92 -9.32 -10.31
C PRO A 218 -14.44 -9.43 -10.13
N GLU A 219 -15.05 -10.60 -10.38
CA GLU A 219 -16.48 -10.82 -10.15
C GLU A 219 -16.82 -10.94 -8.66
N GLU A 220 -15.84 -11.23 -7.78
CA GLU A 220 -16.09 -11.29 -6.34
C GLU A 220 -16.40 -9.90 -5.74
N PRO A 221 -17.54 -9.71 -5.06
CA PRO A 221 -17.92 -8.41 -4.54
C PRO A 221 -17.18 -8.08 -3.24
N ILE A 222 -16.61 -6.87 -3.19
CA ILE A 222 -16.03 -6.27 -1.97
C ILE A 222 -17.11 -6.14 -0.88
N LYS A 223 -16.77 -6.53 0.34
CA LYS A 223 -17.68 -6.53 1.49
C LYS A 223 -17.04 -5.79 2.67
N ARG A 224 -17.88 -5.15 3.50
CA ARG A 224 -17.48 -4.75 4.86
C ARG A 224 -17.09 -6.00 5.64
N VAL A 225 -15.94 -5.97 6.31
CA VAL A 225 -15.53 -7.01 7.26
C VAL A 225 -16.27 -6.87 8.59
N GLY A 226 -16.22 -7.91 9.41
CA GLY A 226 -16.65 -7.83 10.81
C GLY A 226 -15.73 -6.92 11.60
N LEU A 227 -16.29 -6.01 12.40
CA LEU A 227 -15.50 -5.10 13.22
C LEU A 227 -14.92 -5.83 14.45
N PRO A 228 -13.72 -5.47 14.93
CA PRO A 228 -13.19 -5.96 16.19
C PRO A 228 -14.16 -5.74 17.35
N ALA A 229 -14.20 -6.68 18.29
CA ALA A 229 -15.03 -6.54 19.49
C ALA A 229 -14.55 -5.33 20.32
N VAL A 230 -15.45 -4.40 20.60
CA VAL A 230 -15.15 -3.27 21.50
C VAL A 230 -14.92 -3.84 22.91
N SER A 231 -13.67 -3.83 23.36
CA SER A 231 -13.26 -4.34 24.67
C SER A 231 -13.69 -3.39 25.80
N GLY A 232 -14.99 -3.34 26.07
CA GLY A 232 -15.55 -2.77 27.28
C GLY A 232 -15.73 -3.86 28.32
N GLU A 233 -14.96 -3.82 29.41
CA GLU A 233 -15.35 -4.51 30.64
C GLU A 233 -16.68 -3.91 31.12
N ILE A 234 -17.79 -4.61 30.89
CA ILE A 234 -19.01 -4.38 31.64
C ILE A 234 -18.73 -4.89 33.05
N THR A 235 -18.17 -4.04 33.89
CA THR A 235 -18.19 -4.23 35.33
C THR A 235 -19.63 -4.06 35.80
N GLU A 236 -20.39 -5.16 35.75
CA GLU A 236 -21.65 -5.29 36.47
C GLU A 236 -21.35 -5.15 37.97
N ASN A 237 -21.45 -3.91 38.47
CA ASN A 237 -21.57 -3.64 39.89
C ASN A 237 -22.95 -4.14 40.35
N ALA A 238 -23.03 -5.44 40.62
CA ALA A 238 -24.16 -6.04 41.33
C ALA A 238 -24.28 -5.37 42.71
N GLN A 239 -25.48 -4.86 42.99
CA GLN A 239 -25.87 -4.26 44.28
C GLN A 239 -26.26 -5.34 45.30
#